data_AF-A0A809REZ5-F1
#
_entry.id   AF-A0A809REZ5-F1
#
_cell.length_a   1.000
_cell.length_b   1.000
_cell.length_c   1.000
_cell.angle_alpha   90.00
_cell.angle_beta   90.00
_cell.angle_gamma   90.00
#
_symmetry.space_group_name_H-M   'P 1'
#
loop_
_entity.id
_entity.type
_entity.pdbx_description
1 polymer ?
#
loop_
_entity_poly.entity_id
_entity_poly.type
_entity_poly.pdbx_seq_one_letter_code
_entity_poly.pdbx_strand_id
1 'polypeptide(L)' 'MTTEPKYKSDVFKAIYTSANALFEVGAIDSTTLRNFDQSCLAVPVKNDHQQTKESTDENT' A
#
# COMPACT_ATOMS: atom_id res chain seq x y z
N MET A 1 -6.20 -3.94 18.11
CA MET A 1 -6.71 -4.36 16.79
C MET A 1 -6.08 -3.44 15.75
N THR A 2 -4.82 -3.67 15.38
CA THR A 2 -4.14 -2.91 14.31
C THR A 2 -4.74 -3.36 12.98
N THR A 3 -5.57 -2.53 12.37
CA THR A 3 -6.11 -2.76 11.04
C THR A 3 -4.97 -2.65 10.04
N GLU A 4 -4.49 -3.78 9.53
CA GLU A 4 -3.50 -3.77 8.46
C GLU A 4 -4.08 -3.08 7.21
N PRO A 5 -3.35 -2.13 6.60
CA PRO A 5 -3.81 -1.47 5.39
C PRO A 5 -3.99 -2.51 4.27
N LYS A 6 -5.18 -2.52 3.65
CA LYS A 6 -5.41 -3.33 2.45
C LYS A 6 -4.93 -2.56 1.23
N TYR A 7 -3.99 -3.13 0.49
CA TYR A 7 -3.46 -2.56 -0.74
C TYR A 7 -4.23 -3.09 -1.96
N LYS A 8 -4.31 -2.29 -3.02
CA LYS A 8 -4.98 -2.69 -4.28
C LYS A 8 -4.27 -3.86 -4.99
N SER A 9 -2.95 -3.90 -4.88
CA SER A 9 -2.10 -4.99 -5.36
C SER A 9 -0.76 -4.94 -4.65
N ASP A 10 0.07 -5.97 -4.85
CA ASP A 10 1.42 -6.03 -4.29
C ASP A 10 2.33 -4.91 -4.84
N VAL A 11 2.18 -4.56 -6.13
CA VAL A 11 2.90 -3.44 -6.74
C VAL A 11 2.59 -2.12 -6.01
N PHE A 12 1.33 -1.87 -5.65
CA PHE A 12 0.96 -0.69 -4.87
C PHE A 12 1.53 -0.70 -3.44
N LYS A 13 1.70 -1.89 -2.85
CA LYS A 13 2.37 -2.05 -1.55
C LYS A 13 3.86 -1.75 -1.65
N ALA A 14 4.55 -2.20 -2.70
CA ALA A 14 5.96 -1.90 -2.94
C ALA A 14 6.20 -0.39 -3.17
N ILE A 15 5.33 0.25 -3.96
CA ILE A 15 5.35 1.71 -4.17
C ILE A 15 5.11 2.44 -2.85
N TYR A 16 4.11 2.01 -2.06
CA TYR A 16 3.84 2.61 -0.75
C TYR A 16 5.01 2.49 0.22
N THR A 17 5.68 1.33 0.23
CA THR A 17 6.88 1.09 1.05
C THR A 17 8.01 2.05 0.66
N SER A 18 8.21 2.26 -0.64
CA SER A 18 9.20 3.23 -1.16
C SER A 18 8.83 4.67 -0.77
N ALA A 19 7.56 5.05 -0.88
CA ALA A 19 7.08 6.36 -0.45
C ALA A 19 7.26 6.58 1.05
N ASN A 20 7.03 5.55 1.88
CA ASN A 20 7.27 5.62 3.31
C ASN A 20 8.76 5.83 3.64
N ALA A 21 9.67 5.14 2.93
CA ALA A 21 11.10 5.37 3.07
C ALA A 21 11.49 6.81 2.68
N LEU A 22 10.87 7.37 1.63
CA LEU A 22 11.07 8.77 1.25
C LEU A 22 10.55 9.75 2.32
N PHE A 23 9.46 9.40 3.00
CA PHE A 23 8.94 10.21 4.10
C PHE A 23 9.87 10.16 5.33
N GLU A 24 10.41 8.99 5.67
CA GLU A 24 11.35 8.82 6.78
C GLU A 24 12.63 9.65 6.62
N VAL A 25 13.12 9.79 5.39
CA VAL A 25 14.28 10.65 5.09
C VAL A 25 13.90 12.13 4.87
N GLY A 26 12.61 12.48 5.00
CA GLY A 26 12.11 13.85 4.85
C GLY A 26 12.09 14.36 3.40
N ALA A 27 12.18 13.48 2.41
CA ALA A 27 12.13 13.84 1.00
C ALA A 27 10.71 14.18 0.53
N ILE A 28 9.69 13.62 1.19
CA ILE A 28 8.28 13.96 0.99
C ILE A 28 7.63 14.34 2.33
N ASP A 29 6.57 15.14 2.27
CA ASP A 29 5.80 15.54 3.45
C ASP A 29 4.61 14.58 3.70
N SER A 30 3.97 14.74 4.86
CA SER A 30 2.85 13.88 5.28
C SER A 30 1.61 14.02 4.40
N THR A 31 1.42 15.17 3.74
CA THR A 31 0.34 15.36 2.75
C THR A 31 0.60 14.50 1.53
N THR A 32 1.84 14.49 1.05
CA THR A 32 2.26 13.65 -0.06
C THR A 32 2.10 12.17 0.29
N LEU A 33 2.54 11.73 1.47
CA LEU A 33 2.35 10.34 1.92
C LEU A 33 0.87 9.94 1.97
N ARG A 34 -0.01 10.85 2.40
CA ARG A 34 -1.46 10.61 2.44
C ARG A 34 -2.11 10.54 1.05
N ASN A 35 -1.56 11.21 0.05
CA ASN A 35 -1.99 11.02 -1.34
C ASN A 35 -1.61 9.61 -1.86
N PHE A 36 -0.46 9.08 -1.43
CA PHE A 36 -0.08 7.69 -1.69
C PHE A 36 -1.02 6.72 -0.97
N ASP A 37 -1.42 6.98 0.28
CA ASP A 37 -2.45 6.17 0.95
C ASP A 37 -3.73 6.06 0.11
N GLN A 38 -4.27 7.19 -0.36
CA GLN A 38 -5.50 7.19 -1.16
C GLN A 38 -5.33 6.48 -2.52
N SER A 39 -4.12 6.51 -3.07
CA SER A 39 -3.81 5.92 -4.37
C SER A 39 -3.51 4.42 -4.27
N CYS A 40 -2.77 4.00 -3.24
CA CYS A 40 -2.26 2.64 -3.05
C CYS A 40 -3.20 1.75 -2.23
N LEU A 41 -3.94 2.32 -1.27
CA LEU A 41 -4.86 1.55 -0.44
C LEU A 41 -6.13 1.25 -1.22
N ALA A 42 -6.58 -0.01 -1.10
CA ALA A 42 -7.90 -0.40 -1.56
C ALA A 42 -8.92 0.36 -0.71
N VAL A 43 -9.68 1.24 -1.35
CA VAL A 43 -10.83 1.89 -0.73
C VAL A 43 -11.68 0.75 -0.15
N PRO A 44 -12.09 0.81 1.13
CA PRO A 44 -12.90 -0.26 1.70
C PRO A 44 -14.21 -0.31 0.93
N VAL A 45 -14.27 -1.20 -0.05
CA VAL A 45 -15.50 -1.63 -0.67
C VAL A 45 -16.23 -2.32 0.48
N LYS A 46 -17.19 -1.61 1.09
CA LYS A 46 -18.31 -2.31 1.70
C LYS A 46 -18.90 -3.09 0.55
N ASN A 47 -18.58 -4.39 0.48
CA ASN A 47 -19.38 -5.50 -0.02
C ASN A 47 -18.45 -6.68 -0.35
N ASP A 48 -18.72 -7.77 0.37
CA ASP A 48 -18.73 -9.17 -0.08
C ASP A 48 -17.83 -9.57 -1.25
N HIS A 49 -16.92 -10.49 -0.93
CA HIS A 49 -16.30 -11.50 -1.79
C HIS A 49 -15.81 -11.02 -3.17
N GLN A 50 -14.49 -11.11 -3.42
CA GLN A 50 -13.91 -12.00 -4.43
C GLN A 50 -12.37 -11.95 -4.35
N GLN A 51 -11.79 -13.14 -4.50
CA GLN A 51 -10.36 -13.46 -4.48
C GLN A 51 -9.52 -12.56 -5.41
N THR A 52 -8.22 -12.40 -5.11
CA THR A 52 -7.19 -12.81 -6.08
C THR A 52 -5.94 -13.25 -5.31
N LYS A 53 -5.36 -14.31 -5.85
CA LYS A 53 -4.31 -15.17 -5.34
C LYS A 53 -2.97 -14.55 -5.78
N GLU A 54 -1.95 -14.75 -4.96
CA GLU A 54 -0.60 -15.13 -5.38
C GLU A 54 0.19 -14.18 -6.30
N SER A 55 1.35 -13.75 -5.81
CA SER A 55 2.58 -13.68 -6.60
C SER A 55 3.75 -13.89 -5.65
N THR A 56 4.33 -15.09 -5.71
CA THR A 56 5.69 -15.39 -5.29
C THR A 56 6.65 -14.80 -6.32
N ASP A 57 7.67 -14.07 -5.87
CA ASP A 57 8.94 -13.84 -6.60
C ASP A 57 9.99 -13.40 -5.55
N GLU A 58 10.78 -14.35 -5.04
CA GLU A 58 12.20 -14.58 -5.39
C GLU A 58 13.15 -13.47 -4.88
N ASN A 59 13.93 -13.77 -3.83
CA ASN A 59 15.40 -13.64 -3.88
C ASN A 59 16.08 -14.39 -2.71
N THR A 60 16.97 -15.30 -3.11
CA THR A 60 17.98 -16.11 -2.39
C THR A 60 17.55 -17.47 -1.83
#